data_AF-A0A5B1QKC6-F1
#
_entry.id   AF-A0A5B1QKC6-F1
#
_cell.length_a   1.000
_cell.length_b   1.000
_cell.length_c   1.000
_cell.angle_alpha   90.00
_cell.angle_beta   90.00
_cell.angle_gamma   90.00
#
_symmetry.space_group_name_H-M   'P 1'
#
loop_
_entity.id
_entity.type
_entity.pdbx_description
1 polymer ?
#
loop_
_entity_poly.entity_id
_entity_poly.type
_entity_poly.pdbx_seq_one_letter_code
_entity_poly.pdbx_strand_id
1 'polypeptide(L)'
;MPLSYIDPDELAQIIKSDKVPHKDYIVVDVRDDDYVGGNIKSSHNAPSSHFLVNVNQLVEKTKDVPMVIFHCALSQQRGPRAARIYSETRDNLQLAGKDTDHQILVLRGGFAQFQAKFKDDPGLVENWDPDVWAAEWTS
;
A
#
# COMPACT_ATOMS: atom_id res chain seq x y z
N MET A 1 -9.80 -5.70 14.94
CA MET A 1 -8.44 -5.90 15.52
C MET A 1 -7.64 -4.63 15.42
N PRO A 2 -6.62 -4.39 16.28
CA PRO A 2 -5.70 -3.28 16.10
C PRO A 2 -4.93 -3.44 14.78
N LEU A 3 -4.71 -2.33 14.07
CA LEU A 3 -3.91 -2.35 12.83
C LEU A 3 -2.45 -2.61 13.16
N SER A 4 -1.82 -3.47 12.36
CA SER A 4 -0.39 -3.68 12.36
C SER A 4 0.29 -2.72 11.38
N TYR A 5 1.51 -2.31 11.69
CA TYR A 5 2.26 -1.33 10.91
C TYR A 5 3.62 -1.89 10.55
N ILE A 6 4.15 -1.42 9.42
CA ILE A 6 5.50 -1.73 8.92
C ILE A 6 6.27 -0.44 8.68
N ASP A 7 7.56 -0.44 9.00
CA ASP A 7 8.43 0.70 8.76
C ASP A 7 8.95 0.74 7.30
N PRO A 8 9.32 1.92 6.78
CA PRO A 8 9.84 2.04 5.41
C PRO A 8 11.05 1.13 5.12
N ASP A 9 11.95 0.98 6.08
CA ASP A 9 13.15 0.14 5.94
C ASP A 9 12.80 -1.35 5.85
N GLU A 10 11.82 -1.81 6.63
CA GLU A 10 11.33 -3.19 6.59
C GLU A 10 10.63 -3.49 5.25
N LEU A 11 9.81 -2.57 4.76
CA LEU A 11 9.18 -2.71 3.44
C LEU A 11 10.24 -2.72 2.32
N ALA A 12 11.28 -1.88 2.41
CA ALA A 12 12.36 -1.87 1.44
C ALA A 12 13.14 -3.21 1.45
N GLN A 13 13.37 -3.80 2.62
CA GLN A 13 13.96 -5.13 2.74
C GLN A 13 13.09 -6.22 2.11
N ILE A 14 11.77 -6.16 2.28
CA ILE A 14 10.83 -7.07 1.61
C ILE A 14 10.93 -6.95 0.09
N ILE A 15 10.89 -5.72 -0.44
CA ILE A 15 10.96 -5.49 -1.89
C ILE A 15 12.30 -5.96 -2.48
N LYS A 16 13.40 -5.86 -1.72
CA LYS A 16 14.73 -6.30 -2.13
C LYS A 16 15.03 -7.78 -1.85
N SER A 17 14.11 -8.50 -1.22
CA SER A 17 14.28 -9.92 -0.91
C SER A 17 13.95 -10.82 -2.11
N ASP A 18 13.91 -12.13 -1.88
CA ASP A 18 13.46 -13.14 -2.84
C ASP A 18 11.92 -13.24 -2.95
N LYS A 19 11.18 -12.49 -2.14
CA LYS A 19 9.71 -12.41 -2.22
C LYS A 19 9.27 -11.78 -3.54
N VAL A 20 8.22 -12.35 -4.12
CA VAL A 20 7.67 -11.95 -5.41
C VAL A 20 6.44 -11.05 -5.20
N PRO A 21 6.42 -9.82 -5.79
CA PRO A 21 5.24 -8.95 -5.72
C PRO A 21 4.03 -9.60 -6.41
N HIS A 22 2.83 -9.34 -5.89
CA HIS A 22 1.56 -9.95 -6.30
C HIS A 22 1.45 -11.47 -6.09
N LYS A 23 2.42 -12.08 -5.39
CA LYS A 23 2.39 -13.49 -5.00
C LYS A 23 2.64 -13.64 -3.51
N ASP A 24 3.78 -13.14 -3.03
CA ASP A 24 4.18 -13.25 -1.62
C ASP A 24 3.80 -11.99 -0.83
N TYR A 25 3.73 -10.84 -1.51
CA TYR A 25 3.25 -9.58 -0.93
C TYR A 25 2.64 -8.67 -1.99
N ILE A 26 1.82 -7.70 -1.58
CA ILE A 26 1.35 -6.61 -2.43
C ILE A 26 1.31 -5.30 -1.65
N VAL A 27 1.78 -4.23 -2.27
CA VAL A 27 1.64 -2.86 -1.75
C VAL A 27 0.41 -2.23 -2.39
N VAL A 28 -0.53 -1.74 -1.59
CA VAL A 28 -1.75 -1.07 -2.03
C VAL A 28 -1.63 0.42 -1.71
N ASP A 29 -1.53 1.22 -2.76
CA ASP A 29 -1.47 2.68 -2.67
C ASP A 29 -2.88 3.26 -2.80
N VAL A 30 -3.40 3.84 -1.72
CA VAL A 30 -4.76 4.41 -1.71
C VAL A 30 -4.79 5.92 -1.92
N ARG A 31 -3.70 6.51 -2.44
CA ARG A 31 -3.70 7.89 -2.92
C ARG A 31 -4.68 8.06 -4.10
N ASP A 32 -5.24 9.25 -4.19
CA ASP A 32 -6.19 9.65 -5.22
C ASP A 32 -5.40 10.42 -6.29
N ASP A 33 -5.70 11.71 -6.53
CA ASP A 33 -4.94 12.55 -7.46
C ASP A 33 -3.47 12.75 -7.04
N ASP A 34 -3.19 12.63 -5.74
CA ASP A 34 -1.86 12.71 -5.13
C ASP A 34 -1.00 11.44 -5.35
N TYR A 35 -1.45 10.51 -6.20
CA TYR A 35 -0.66 9.36 -6.64
C TYR A 35 0.45 9.76 -7.64
N VAL A 36 0.22 10.82 -8.42
CA VAL A 36 1.15 11.33 -9.43
C VAL A 36 2.45 11.83 -8.78
N GLY A 37 3.57 11.70 -9.46
CA GLY A 37 4.89 12.14 -8.99
C GLY A 37 5.79 11.03 -8.44
N GLY A 38 5.28 9.81 -8.36
CA GLY A 38 6.05 8.62 -8.00
C GLY A 38 5.26 7.67 -7.13
N ASN A 39 5.61 6.39 -7.20
CA ASN A 39 4.99 5.34 -6.40
C ASN A 39 6.00 4.27 -5.98
N ILE A 40 5.63 3.50 -4.95
CA ILE A 40 6.41 2.32 -4.54
C ILE A 40 6.37 1.31 -5.69
N LYS A 41 7.52 0.72 -5.98
CA LYS A 41 7.67 -0.23 -7.09
C LYS A 41 6.66 -1.37 -7.00
N SER A 42 5.99 -1.65 -8.13
CA SER A 42 4.98 -2.72 -8.23
C SER A 42 3.81 -2.56 -7.26
N SER A 43 3.51 -1.33 -6.83
CA SER A 43 2.30 -1.07 -6.03
C SER A 43 1.05 -1.11 -6.90
N HIS A 44 -0.07 -1.49 -6.29
CA HIS A 44 -1.39 -1.42 -6.89
C HIS A 44 -2.12 -0.18 -6.39
N ASN A 45 -2.46 0.75 -7.29
CA ASN A 45 -3.25 1.91 -6.92
C ASN A 45 -4.74 1.53 -6.77
N ALA A 46 -5.30 1.79 -5.58
CA ALA A 46 -6.70 1.61 -5.25
C ALA A 46 -7.22 2.86 -4.51
N PRO A 47 -7.61 3.92 -5.24
CA PRO A 47 -7.94 5.22 -4.69
C PRO A 47 -8.97 5.18 -3.55
N SER A 48 -8.71 5.95 -2.49
CA SER A 48 -9.53 5.96 -1.28
C SER A 48 -10.97 6.42 -1.53
N SER A 49 -11.15 7.36 -2.47
CA SER A 49 -12.44 7.92 -2.90
C SER A 49 -13.45 6.85 -3.33
N HIS A 50 -12.98 5.77 -3.94
CA HIS A 50 -13.79 4.67 -4.44
C HIS A 50 -13.57 3.35 -3.68
N PHE A 51 -12.88 3.39 -2.55
CA PHE A 51 -12.43 2.17 -1.88
C PHE A 51 -13.60 1.30 -1.37
N LEU A 52 -14.63 1.93 -0.79
CA LEU A 52 -15.78 1.19 -0.25
C LEU A 52 -16.54 0.39 -1.31
N VAL A 53 -16.64 0.92 -2.53
CA VAL A 53 -17.34 0.23 -3.63
C VAL A 53 -16.46 -0.83 -4.29
N ASN A 54 -15.14 -0.64 -4.25
CA ASN A 54 -14.18 -1.51 -4.95
C ASN A 54 -13.50 -2.55 -4.05
N VAL A 55 -13.73 -2.53 -2.73
CA VAL A 55 -13.02 -3.43 -1.79
C VAL A 55 -13.22 -4.91 -2.11
N ASN A 56 -14.40 -5.32 -2.54
CA ASN A 56 -14.66 -6.71 -2.94
C ASN A 56 -13.80 -7.11 -4.14
N GLN A 57 -13.66 -6.24 -5.14
CA GLN A 57 -12.81 -6.49 -6.29
C GLN A 57 -11.33 -6.52 -5.90
N LEU A 58 -10.91 -5.65 -4.98
CA LEU A 58 -9.55 -5.66 -4.47
C LEU A 58 -9.25 -6.99 -3.75
N VAL A 59 -10.16 -7.46 -2.88
CA VAL A 59 -10.05 -8.75 -2.20
C VAL A 59 -9.96 -9.89 -3.22
N GLU A 60 -10.82 -9.95 -4.23
CA GLU A 60 -10.74 -11.01 -5.25
C GLU A 60 -9.39 -11.07 -5.96
N LYS A 61 -8.76 -9.91 -6.21
CA LYS A 61 -7.44 -9.80 -6.84
C LYS A 61 -6.27 -10.18 -5.92
N THR A 62 -6.48 -10.13 -4.60
CA THR A 62 -5.39 -10.19 -3.61
C THR A 62 -5.57 -11.28 -2.56
N LYS A 63 -6.67 -12.05 -2.63
CA LYS A 63 -6.97 -13.14 -1.69
C LYS A 63 -5.86 -14.18 -1.59
N ASP A 64 -5.18 -14.48 -2.70
CA ASP A 64 -4.11 -15.48 -2.75
C ASP A 64 -2.74 -14.90 -2.34
N VAL A 65 -2.68 -13.60 -2.01
CA VAL A 65 -1.47 -12.93 -1.52
C VAL A 65 -1.51 -12.89 0.01
N PRO A 66 -0.51 -13.47 0.69
CA PRO A 66 -0.53 -13.61 2.15
C PRO A 66 -0.22 -12.29 2.87
N MET A 67 0.47 -11.35 2.25
CA MET A 67 0.84 -10.07 2.86
C MET A 67 0.36 -8.88 2.05
N VAL A 68 -0.47 -8.02 2.65
CA VAL A 68 -1.06 -6.84 1.99
C VAL A 68 -0.69 -5.59 2.78
N ILE A 69 0.07 -4.69 2.17
CA ILE A 69 0.59 -3.48 2.81
C ILE A 69 -0.11 -2.25 2.24
N PHE A 70 -0.90 -1.56 3.04
CA PHE A 70 -1.59 -0.34 2.65
C PHE A 70 -0.77 0.91 2.96
N HIS A 71 -0.86 1.92 2.10
CA HIS A 71 -0.36 3.25 2.42
C HIS A 71 -1.16 4.35 1.70
N CYS A 72 -1.04 5.58 2.18
CA CYS A 72 -1.41 6.77 1.40
C CYS A 72 -0.22 7.75 1.35
N ALA A 73 -0.44 9.06 1.23
CA ALA A 73 0.63 10.05 1.29
C ALA A 73 1.35 10.05 2.65
N LEU A 74 0.59 10.14 3.75
CA LEU A 74 1.13 10.20 5.12
C LEU A 74 0.74 8.99 5.99
N SER A 75 -0.16 8.13 5.50
CA SER A 75 -0.76 7.01 6.24
C SER A 75 -1.44 7.38 7.56
N GLN A 76 -2.02 8.59 7.67
CA GLN A 76 -2.71 9.04 8.89
C GLN A 76 -4.23 8.85 8.87
N GLN A 77 -4.85 8.80 7.68
CA GLN A 77 -6.31 8.69 7.54
C GLN A 77 -6.71 7.65 6.49
N ARG A 78 -6.43 7.93 5.21
CA ARG A 78 -6.83 7.08 4.07
C ARG A 78 -6.27 5.66 4.16
N GLY A 79 -4.95 5.52 4.40
CA GLY A 79 -4.27 4.22 4.56
C GLY A 79 -4.87 3.35 5.67
N PRO A 80 -4.90 3.82 6.93
CA PRO A 80 -5.50 3.08 8.05
C PRO A 80 -6.98 2.72 7.83
N ARG A 81 -7.78 3.64 7.26
CA ARG A 81 -9.19 3.39 6.96
C ARG A 81 -9.36 2.28 5.93
N ALA A 82 -8.60 2.33 4.83
CA ALA A 82 -8.64 1.32 3.77
C ALA A 82 -8.21 -0.05 4.30
N ALA A 83 -7.10 -0.11 5.04
CA ALA A 83 -6.60 -1.33 5.67
C ALA A 83 -7.64 -1.96 6.60
N ARG A 84 -8.35 -1.15 7.39
CA ARG A 84 -9.40 -1.62 8.29
C ARG A 84 -10.59 -2.22 7.54
N ILE A 85 -11.11 -1.51 6.54
CA ILE A 85 -12.26 -2.00 5.73
C ILE A 85 -11.88 -3.32 5.03
N TYR A 86 -10.66 -3.38 4.47
CA TYR A 86 -10.15 -4.56 3.80
C TYR A 86 -9.97 -5.74 4.77
N SER A 87 -9.42 -5.50 5.96
CA SER A 87 -9.28 -6.50 7.03
C SER A 87 -10.64 -7.05 7.45
N GLU A 88 -11.60 -6.19 7.77
CA GLU A 88 -12.94 -6.62 8.16
C GLU A 88 -13.60 -7.45 7.05
N THR A 89 -13.34 -7.13 5.78
CA THR A 89 -13.86 -7.90 4.63
C THR A 89 -13.21 -9.29 4.53
N ARG A 90 -11.88 -9.38 4.62
CA ARG A 90 -11.17 -10.67 4.56
C ARG A 90 -11.41 -11.55 5.79
N ASP A 91 -11.43 -10.96 6.99
CA ASP A 91 -11.75 -11.67 8.23
C ASP A 91 -13.12 -12.36 8.13
N ASN A 92 -14.13 -11.66 7.60
CA ASN A 92 -15.46 -12.23 7.40
C ASN A 92 -15.47 -13.37 6.39
N LEU A 93 -14.66 -13.30 5.32
CA LEU A 93 -14.54 -14.39 4.35
C LEU A 93 -13.78 -15.59 4.93
N GLN A 94 -12.74 -15.35 5.72
CA GLN A 94 -11.98 -16.38 6.43
C GLN A 94 -12.87 -17.14 7.42
N LEU A 95 -13.67 -16.41 8.23
CA LEU A 95 -14.65 -17.01 9.13
C LEU A 95 -15.72 -17.84 8.40
N ALA A 96 -16.03 -17.48 7.15
CA ALA A 96 -16.94 -18.24 6.29
C ALA A 96 -16.27 -19.41 5.55
N GLY A 97 -14.97 -19.67 5.77
CA GLY A 97 -14.20 -20.71 5.08
C GLY A 97 -13.95 -20.42 3.59
N LYS A 98 -14.01 -19.15 3.20
CA LYS A 98 -13.86 -18.67 1.81
C LYS A 98 -12.55 -17.92 1.56
N ASP A 99 -11.66 -17.91 2.55
CA ASP A 99 -10.40 -17.19 2.49
C ASP A 99 -9.32 -17.90 3.30
N THR A 100 -8.06 -17.55 3.05
CA THR A 100 -6.89 -18.09 3.72
C THR A 100 -6.32 -17.13 4.76
N ASP A 101 -5.35 -17.61 5.54
CA ASP A 101 -4.58 -16.75 6.43
C ASP A 101 -3.90 -15.62 5.65
N HIS A 102 -3.94 -14.43 6.24
CA HIS A 102 -3.43 -13.21 5.62
C HIS A 102 -2.95 -12.22 6.67
N GLN A 103 -2.01 -11.38 6.28
CA GLN A 103 -1.43 -10.33 7.08
C GLN A 103 -1.68 -8.98 6.41
N ILE A 104 -2.30 -8.06 7.15
CA ILE A 104 -2.59 -6.72 6.67
C ILE A 104 -1.78 -5.72 7.50
N LEU A 105 -0.99 -4.90 6.80
CA LEU A 105 -0.06 -3.94 7.38
C LEU A 105 -0.36 -2.54 6.84
N VAL A 106 0.00 -1.52 7.61
CA VAL A 106 -0.01 -0.12 7.16
C VAL A 106 1.42 0.42 7.18
N LEU A 107 1.88 0.98 6.06
CA LEU A 107 3.20 1.61 5.98
C LEU A 107 3.21 2.90 6.82
N ARG A 108 4.08 2.96 7.83
CA ARG A 108 4.25 4.16 8.65
C ARG A 108 4.77 5.32 7.81
N GLY A 109 4.19 6.50 8.03
CA GLY A 109 4.61 7.71 7.34
C GLY A 109 4.21 7.80 5.86
N GLY A 110 3.58 6.76 5.32
CA GLY A 110 3.09 6.71 3.95
C GLY A 110 4.18 6.87 2.90
N PHE A 111 3.76 7.25 1.70
CA PHE A 111 4.68 7.48 0.60
C PHE A 111 5.67 8.61 0.90
N ALA A 112 5.26 9.65 1.64
CA ALA A 112 6.11 10.79 1.96
C ALA A 112 7.40 10.39 2.69
N GLN A 113 7.33 9.52 3.70
CA GLN A 113 8.52 9.04 4.40
C GLN A 113 9.31 8.00 3.58
N PHE A 114 8.61 7.18 2.79
CA PHE A 114 9.26 6.18 1.96
C PHE A 114 10.09 6.81 0.85
N GLN A 115 9.51 7.75 0.08
CA GLN A 115 10.21 8.45 -0.99
C GLN A 115 11.38 9.28 -0.46
N ALA A 116 11.22 9.93 0.69
CA ALA A 116 12.28 10.75 1.27
C ALA A 116 13.57 9.94 1.53
N LYS A 117 13.44 8.63 1.79
CA LYS A 117 14.55 7.71 1.99
C LYS A 117 15.03 7.03 0.71
N PHE A 118 14.11 6.71 -0.21
CA PHE A 118 14.37 5.73 -1.28
C PHE A 118 14.09 6.23 -2.70
N LYS A 119 13.73 7.51 -2.90
CA LYS A 119 13.42 8.08 -4.24
C LYS A 119 14.53 7.87 -5.28
N ASP A 120 15.79 7.81 -4.85
CA ASP A 120 16.95 7.65 -5.73
C ASP A 120 17.21 6.16 -6.09
N ASP A 121 16.43 5.23 -5.55
CA ASP A 121 16.54 3.80 -5.79
C ASP A 121 15.43 3.29 -6.74
N PRO A 122 15.73 3.01 -8.02
CA PRO A 122 14.75 2.50 -9.00
C PRO A 122 14.29 1.06 -8.70
N GLY A 123 14.92 0.40 -7.73
CA GLY A 123 14.47 -0.87 -7.15
C GLY A 123 13.33 -0.72 -6.16
N LEU A 124 13.07 0.49 -5.65
CA LEU A 124 12.10 0.76 -4.60
C LEU A 124 11.02 1.77 -5.00
N VAL A 125 11.38 2.77 -5.81
CA VAL A 125 10.48 3.81 -6.30
C VAL A 125 10.49 3.82 -7.82
N GLU A 126 9.31 3.96 -8.43
CA GLU A 126 9.12 4.09 -9.87
C GLU A 126 8.24 5.29 -10.20
N ASN A 127 8.22 5.69 -11.48
CA ASN A 127 7.47 6.85 -11.99
C ASN A 127 7.80 8.16 -11.24
N TRP A 128 9.04 8.29 -10.73
CA TRP A 128 9.48 9.48 -10.02
C TRP A 128 9.53 10.68 -10.97
N ASP A 129 8.83 11.75 -10.59
CA ASP A 129 8.83 13.02 -11.32
C ASP A 129 9.31 14.14 -10.40
N PRO A 130 10.58 14.60 -10.55
CA PRO A 130 11.13 15.64 -9.67
C PRO A 130 10.39 16.98 -9.79
N ASP A 131 9.71 17.27 -10.90
CA ASP A 131 9.02 18.54 -11.09
C ASP A 131 7.75 18.63 -10.23
N VAL A 132 7.05 17.51 -10.05
CA VAL A 132 5.91 17.41 -9.11
C VAL A 132 6.35 17.72 -7.68
N TRP A 133 7.51 17.21 -7.28
CA TRP A 133 8.04 17.40 -5.92
C TRP A 133 8.76 18.73 -5.73
N ALA A 134 9.24 19.37 -6.80
CA ALA A 134 9.79 20.73 -6.75
C ALA A 134 8.69 21.78 -6.63
N ALA A 135 7.55 21.57 -7.31
CA ALA A 135 6.42 22.50 -7.32
C ALA A 135 5.81 22.73 -5.93
N GLU A 136 5.75 21.68 -5.09
CA GLU A 136 5.19 21.76 -3.72
C GLU A 136 6.00 22.65 -2.76
N TRP A 137 7.24 23.03 -3.09
CA TRP A 137 8.07 23.95 -2.29
C TRP A 137 8.12 25.38 -2.85
N THR A 138 7.44 25.64 -3.95
CA THR A 138 7.41 26.95 -4.63
C THR A 138 6.05 27.65 -4.59
N SER A 139 5.05 27.09 -3.91
CA SER A 139 3.72 27.68 -3.74
C SER A 139 3.42 28.06 -2.29
#